data_AF-A0A0D3A0G7-F1
#
_entry.id   AF-A0A0D3A0G7-F1
#
_cell.length_a   1.000
_cell.length_b   1.000
_cell.length_c   1.000
_cell.angle_alpha   90.00
_cell.angle_beta   90.00
_cell.angle_gamma   90.00
#
_symmetry.space_group_name_H-M   'P 1'
#
loop_
_entity.id
_entity.type
_entity.pdbx_description
1 polymer ?
#
loop_
_entity_poly.entity_id
_entity_poly.type
_entity_poly.pdbx_seq_one_letter_code
_entity_poly.pdbx_strand_id
1 'polypeptide(L)' 'YSALDKGHPTFTDFPPDTQHLWFRQFAQEFNWNSDDTLFIYHHFVHKVMDNYGKQMHEWKKK' A
#
# COMPACT_ATOMS: atom_id res chain seq x y z
N TYR A 1 -1.31 21.21 -19.67
CA TYR A 1 -1.70 19.87 -19.18
C TYR A 1 -0.85 19.54 -17.97
N SER A 2 -1.35 19.81 -16.77
CA SER A 2 -0.64 19.52 -15.53
C SER A 2 -0.79 18.03 -15.23
N ALA A 3 0.31 17.36 -14.86
CA ALA A 3 0.32 15.97 -14.40
C ALA A 3 -0.46 15.72 -13.09
N LEU A 4 -1.32 16.67 -12.68
CA LEU A 4 -2.18 16.66 -11.50
C LEU A 4 -3.61 16.18 -11.82
N ASP A 5 -3.98 16.04 -13.09
CA ASP A 5 -5.31 15.56 -13.52
C ASP A 5 -5.45 14.03 -13.42
N LYS A 6 -4.32 13.32 -13.47
CA LYS A 6 -4.26 11.91 -13.09
C LYS A 6 -4.10 11.88 -11.58
N GLY A 7 -5.11 11.35 -10.88
CA GLY A 7 -5.09 11.16 -9.44
C GLY A 7 -3.75 10.57 -8.98
N HIS A 8 -3.33 10.94 -7.77
CA HIS A 8 -2.03 10.52 -7.27
C HIS A 8 -1.92 8.99 -7.24
N PRO A 9 -0.79 8.42 -7.70
CA PRO A 9 -0.58 6.99 -7.69
C PRO A 9 -0.64 6.49 -6.25
N THR A 10 -1.65 5.66 -6.00
CA THR A 10 -1.88 4.89 -4.79
C THR A 10 -1.14 3.56 -4.88
N PHE A 11 -1.16 2.78 -3.81
CA PHE A 11 -0.53 1.45 -3.77
C PHE A 11 -0.96 0.55 -4.96
N THR A 12 -2.21 0.68 -5.43
CA THR A 12 -2.75 -0.08 -6.56
C THR A 12 -2.23 0.37 -7.92
N ASP A 13 -1.63 1.57 -8.01
CA ASP A 13 -1.02 2.09 -9.24
C ASP A 13 0.40 1.54 -9.47
N PHE A 14 0.99 0.87 -8.46
CA PHE A 14 2.26 0.18 -8.62
C PHE A 14 2.07 -1.20 -9.27
N PRO A 15 3.06 -1.67 -10.05
CA PRO A 15 3.00 -3.00 -10.64
C PRO A 15 2.90 -4.09 -9.55
N PRO A 16 2.24 -5.23 -9.85
CA PRO A 16 2.00 -6.32 -8.88
C PRO A 16 3.29 -6.82 -8.21
N ASP A 17 4.40 -6.84 -8.94
CA ASP A 17 5.69 -7.28 -8.39
C ASP A 17 6.19 -6.38 -7.26
N THR A 18 5.98 -5.07 -7.39
CA THR A 18 6.33 -4.09 -6.34
C THR A 18 5.40 -4.23 -5.14
N GLN A 19 4.10 -4.45 -5.37
CA GLN A 19 3.13 -4.68 -4.30
C GLN A 19 3.50 -5.93 -3.49
N HIS A 20 3.84 -7.02 -4.17
CA HIS A 20 4.28 -8.26 -3.54
C HIS A 20 5.60 -8.11 -2.78
N LEU A 21 6.56 -7.35 -3.31
CA LEU A 21 7.83 -7.09 -2.64
C LEU A 21 7.61 -6.37 -1.29
N TRP A 22 6.78 -5.33 -1.30
CA TRP A 22 6.43 -4.58 -0.08
C TRP A 22 5.71 -5.46 0.93
N PHE A 23 4.75 -6.26 0.48
CA PHE A 23 4.08 -7.22 1.35
C PHE A 23 5.06 -8.26 1.92
N ARG A 24 6.00 -8.75 1.12
CA ARG A 24 7.00 -9.73 1.55
C ARG A 24 7.95 -9.15 2.60
N GLN A 25 8.40 -7.91 2.43
CA GLN A 25 9.22 -7.22 3.43
C GLN A 25 8.46 -7.03 4.75
N PHE A 26 7.20 -6.62 4.67
CA PHE A 26 6.33 -6.52 5.84
C PHE A 26 6.15 -7.89 6.52
N ALA A 27 5.85 -8.94 5.74
CA ALA A 27 5.63 -10.29 6.25
C ALA A 27 6.86 -10.95 6.84
N GLN A 28 8.07 -10.56 6.41
CA GLN A 28 9.32 -11.09 6.95
C GLN A 28 9.54 -10.75 8.42
N GLU A 29 8.91 -9.69 8.93
CA GLU A 29 9.03 -9.27 10.33
C GLU A 29 8.09 -10.03 11.28
N PHE A 30 7.19 -10.88 10.74
CA PHE A 30 6.19 -11.58 11.53
C PHE A 30 6.22 -13.09 11.27
N ASN A 31 6.05 -13.87 12.33
CA ASN A 31 5.94 -15.33 12.24
C ASN A 31 4.46 -15.71 12.37
N TRP A 32 3.72 -15.78 11.26
CA TRP A 32 2.29 -16.13 11.24
C TRP A 32 2.03 -17.41 10.44
N ASN A 33 0.86 -18.03 10.64
CA ASN A 33 0.45 -19.21 9.90
C ASN A 33 0.24 -18.87 8.41
N SER A 34 0.69 -19.74 7.50
CA SER A 34 0.51 -19.57 6.07
C SER A 34 -0.97 -19.46 5.68
N ASP A 35 -1.87 -20.09 6.43
CA ASP A 35 -3.31 -20.03 6.19
C ASP A 35 -3.88 -18.62 6.38
N ASP A 36 -3.23 -17.78 7.19
CA ASP A 36 -3.64 -16.40 7.44
C ASP A 36 -3.08 -15.42 6.40
N THR A 37 -2.21 -15.87 5.50
CA THR A 37 -1.49 -15.01 4.55
C THR A 37 -2.42 -14.16 3.71
N LEU A 38 -3.52 -14.75 3.22
CA LEU A 38 -4.49 -14.04 2.38
C LEU A 38 -5.24 -12.97 3.19
N PHE A 39 -5.67 -13.32 4.41
CA PHE A 39 -6.34 -12.40 5.31
C PHE A 39 -5.46 -11.20 5.67
N ILE A 40 -4.18 -11.48 5.96
CA ILE A 40 -3.19 -10.46 6.31
C ILE A 40 -2.85 -9.60 5.09
N TYR A 41 -2.77 -10.18 3.89
CA TYR A 41 -2.58 -9.44 2.65
C TYR A 41 -3.71 -8.44 2.41
N HIS A 42 -4.97 -8.87 2.53
CA HIS A 42 -6.12 -7.96 2.36
C HIS A 42 -6.10 -6.81 3.38
N HIS A 43 -5.78 -7.09 4.64
CA HIS A 43 -5.67 -6.05 5.67
C HIS A 43 -4.50 -5.09 5.43
N PHE A 44 -3.36 -5.61 4.98
CA PHE A 44 -2.18 -4.83 4.63
C PHE A 44 -2.50 -3.86 3.49
N VAL A 45 -3.11 -4.33 2.41
CA VAL A 45 -3.50 -3.49 1.26
C VAL A 45 -4.41 -2.36 1.71
N HIS A 46 -5.46 -2.65 2.49
CA HIS A 46 -6.36 -1.63 3.04
C HIS A 46 -5.62 -0.60 3.90
N LYS A 47 -4.74 -1.05 4.81
CA LYS A 47 -3.98 -0.17 5.70
C LYS A 47 -2.98 0.72 4.95
N VAL A 48 -2.30 0.18 3.94
CA VAL A 48 -1.35 0.94 3.12
C VAL A 48 -2.10 2.00 2.31
N MET A 49 -3.26 1.67 1.72
CA MET A 49 -4.10 2.64 1.01
C MET A 49 -4.57 3.78 1.93
N ASP A 50 -5.07 3.45 3.12
CA ASP A 50 -5.51 4.44 4.10
C ASP A 50 -4.37 5.34 4.59
N ASN A 51 -3.20 4.76 4.86
CA ASN A 51 -2.03 5.51 5.31
C ASN A 51 -1.51 6.45 4.22
N TYR A 52 -1.44 5.97 2.98
CA TYR A 52 -0.98 6.79 1.85
C TYR A 52 -1.93 7.95 1.58
N GLY A 53 -3.24 7.70 1.58
CA GLY A 53 -4.25 8.75 1.42
C GLY A 53 -4.16 9.83 2.51
N LYS A 54 -3.94 9.43 3.76
CA LYS A 54 -3.77 10.36 4.89
C LYS A 54 -2.47 11.16 4.80
N GLN A 55 -1.32 10.53 4.51
CA GLN A 55 -0.04 11.23 4.36
C GLN A 55 -0.07 12.25 3.22
N MET A 56 -0.70 11.90 2.10
CA MET A 56 -0.78 12.76 0.94
C MET A 56 -1.68 13.98 1.17
N HIS A 57 -2.74 13.83 1.97
CA HIS A 57 -3.55 14.95 2.44
C HIS A 57 -2.75 15.91 3.33
N GLU A 58 -1.96 15.36 4.26
CA GLU A 58 -1.09 16.15 5.13
C GLU A 58 0.01 16.87 4.34
N TRP A 59 0.59 16.25 3.31
CA TRP A 59 1.57 16.88 2.42
C TRP A 59 0.99 18.01 1.57
N LYS A 60 -0.31 17.97 1.24
CA LYS A 60 -1.00 19.05 0.53
C LYS A 60 -1.34 20.26 1.41
N LYS A 61 -1.37 20.07 2.73
CA LYS A 61 -1.64 21.15 3.69
C LYS A 61 -0.39 21.94 4.09
N LYS A 62 0.80 21.46 3.72
CA LYS A 62 2.08 22.08 4.01
C LYS A 62 2.57 22.90 2.83
#